data_AF-A0A1F6BGH4-F1
#
_entry.id   AF-A0A1F6BGH4-F1
#
_cell.length_a   1.000
_cell.length_b   1.000
_cell.length_c   1.000
_cell.angle_alpha   90.00
_cell.angle_beta   90.00
_cell.angle_gamma   90.00
#
_symmetry.space_group_name_H-M   'P 1'
#
loop_
_entity.id
_entity.type
_entity.pdbx_description
1 polymer ?
#
loop_
_entity_poly.entity_id
_entity_poly.type
_entity_poly.pdbx_seq_one_letter_code
_entity_poly.pdbx_strand_id
1 'polypeptide(L)'
;MEPLSEPSFSNPLCKELAIAHIGTLVLLGQGPVQDSATKVTLEKIPAGNAEPNTWMSMIARAGAQLFKTGEVDRIITSGRATGGTGPTEAGLMETSIRNLTTRIIKSVEIIQEPEARNTLYNFINTANIIDARGDKDPITIVCAHFQAPRVRVLAALFGFDPNRVISAEEVLTASAHVALQGPRGEHFDPAGFDRQATMLELLRIRLGDDRAYFDRKKARAVQNMRNLGIQDTDALFVEEQKSAVDRMMGERRWVRGLAMEPDYIVPLLGQLNDDTRFRLALSHFSKDMLQTRYGIDPNAMSASDIRALLDPAQWSWQVVKEEWAGQEYPPSVMDRLQSLGISGEDRERLSKAEVPEIRLIGSSV
;
A
#
# COMPACT_ATOMS: atom_id res chain seq x y z
N MET A 1 3.53 -38.91 -3.70
CA MET A 1 3.36 -37.49 -3.31
C MET A 1 4.53 -36.74 -3.92
N GLU A 2 4.28 -35.90 -4.91
CA GLU A 2 5.32 -35.00 -5.41
C GLU A 2 5.66 -33.97 -4.32
N PRO A 3 6.94 -33.64 -4.12
CA PRO A 3 7.31 -32.55 -3.24
C PRO A 3 6.70 -31.24 -3.75
N LEU A 4 6.15 -30.45 -2.84
CA LEU A 4 5.60 -29.13 -3.15
C LEU A 4 6.70 -28.28 -3.76
N SER A 5 6.45 -27.68 -4.93
CA SER A 5 7.35 -26.65 -5.45
C SER A 5 7.38 -25.49 -4.45
N GLU A 6 8.59 -25.05 -4.05
CA GLU A 6 8.73 -23.84 -3.24
C GLU A 6 8.02 -22.66 -3.93
N PRO A 7 7.23 -21.86 -3.21
CA PRO A 7 6.68 -20.63 -3.75
C PRO A 7 7.85 -19.71 -4.09
N SER A 8 7.79 -19.09 -5.27
CA SER A 8 8.74 -18.04 -5.62
C SER A 8 8.41 -16.79 -4.81
N PHE A 9 8.98 -16.68 -3.61
CA PHE A 9 8.95 -15.44 -2.84
C PHE A 9 9.97 -14.46 -3.43
N SER A 10 9.46 -13.30 -3.80
CA SER A 10 10.15 -12.14 -4.36
C SER A 10 11.05 -11.43 -3.35
N ASN A 11 10.58 -11.37 -2.11
CA ASN A 11 11.24 -10.69 -1.04
C ASN A 11 11.88 -11.73 -0.11
N PRO A 12 13.21 -11.69 0.12
CA PRO A 12 13.88 -12.60 1.03
C PRO A 12 13.30 -12.53 2.46
N LEU A 13 12.76 -11.38 2.90
CA LEU A 13 12.06 -11.25 4.19
C LEU A 13 10.80 -12.11 4.29
N CYS A 14 10.17 -12.45 3.15
CA CYS A 14 9.03 -13.38 3.14
C CYS A 14 9.45 -14.84 3.26
N LYS A 15 10.67 -15.20 2.82
CA LYS A 15 11.26 -16.52 3.09
C LYS A 15 11.62 -16.65 4.57
N GLU A 16 11.94 -15.53 5.22
CA GLU A 16 12.34 -15.41 6.63
C GLU A 16 11.23 -14.84 7.53
N LEU A 17 9.95 -15.05 7.21
CA LEU A 17 8.82 -14.57 8.01
C LEU A 17 8.78 -15.11 9.46
N ALA A 18 9.71 -16.00 9.79
CA ALA A 18 10.14 -16.31 11.13
C ALA A 18 11.38 -15.46 11.50
N ILE A 19 11.23 -14.54 12.46
CA ILE A 19 12.30 -14.02 13.36
C ILE A 19 13.05 -12.72 12.90
N ALA A 20 12.60 -11.97 11.90
CA ALA A 20 13.19 -10.63 11.67
C ALA A 20 12.65 -9.59 12.68
N HIS A 21 13.53 -8.87 13.39
CA HIS A 21 13.14 -7.69 14.18
C HIS A 21 12.51 -6.64 13.24
N ILE A 22 11.21 -6.37 13.41
CA ILE A 22 10.46 -5.50 12.51
C ILE A 22 10.63 -4.04 12.92
N GLY A 23 10.65 -3.75 14.23
CA GLY A 23 10.70 -2.39 14.78
C GLY A 23 9.37 -1.67 14.57
N THR A 24 9.34 -0.75 13.60
CA THR A 24 8.13 0.00 13.22
C THR A 24 7.47 -0.61 11.98
N LEU A 25 6.19 -0.97 12.11
CA LEU A 25 5.36 -1.48 11.02
C LEU A 25 4.41 -0.40 10.50
N VAL A 26 4.55 -0.01 9.24
CA VAL A 26 3.67 0.95 8.57
C VAL A 26 2.68 0.21 7.67
N LEU A 27 1.39 0.50 7.80
CA LEU A 27 0.32 -0.08 7.02
C LEU A 27 -0.37 1.02 6.21
N LEU A 28 -0.20 0.98 4.89
CA LEU A 28 -0.74 2.01 3.99
C LEU A 28 -2.18 1.68 3.60
N GLY A 29 -3.09 2.60 3.89
CA GLY A 29 -4.50 2.49 3.52
C GLY A 29 -4.71 2.47 2.02
N GLN A 30 -5.80 1.80 1.62
CA GLN A 30 -6.16 1.68 0.23
C GLN A 30 -7.67 1.88 0.05
N GLY A 31 -8.08 3.11 -0.25
CA GLY A 31 -9.47 3.45 -0.55
C GLY A 31 -9.93 3.07 -1.97
N PRO A 32 -11.24 3.26 -2.25
CA PRO A 32 -12.27 3.72 -1.30
C PRO A 32 -12.75 2.57 -0.37
N VAL A 33 -13.35 2.91 0.77
CA VAL A 33 -13.94 1.94 1.73
C VAL A 33 -15.25 1.32 1.22
N GLN A 34 -15.68 0.19 1.79
CA GLN A 34 -16.88 -0.55 1.39
C GLN A 34 -18.06 -0.33 2.34
N ASP A 35 -19.28 -0.43 1.81
CA ASP A 35 -20.51 -0.42 2.61
C ASP A 35 -20.75 -1.81 3.21
N SER A 36 -20.91 -1.88 4.52
CA SER A 36 -20.98 -3.11 5.31
C SER A 36 -22.18 -3.99 4.98
N ALA A 37 -23.29 -3.42 4.53
CA ALA A 37 -24.50 -4.16 4.19
C ALA A 37 -24.45 -4.73 2.76
N THR A 38 -24.04 -3.90 1.81
CA THR A 38 -24.06 -4.24 0.38
C THR A 38 -22.74 -4.79 -0.14
N LYS A 39 -21.65 -4.55 0.61
CA LYS A 39 -20.27 -4.89 0.27
C LYS A 39 -19.80 -4.21 -1.02
N VAL A 40 -20.35 -3.03 -1.29
CA VAL A 40 -20.04 -2.21 -2.47
C VAL A 40 -19.29 -0.96 -2.04
N THR A 41 -18.34 -0.54 -2.87
CA THR A 41 -17.55 0.67 -2.67
C THR A 41 -18.34 1.90 -3.13
N LEU A 42 -18.53 2.87 -2.24
CA LEU A 42 -19.30 4.10 -2.51
C LEU A 42 -18.41 5.33 -2.27
N GLU A 43 -18.68 6.42 -2.98
CA GLU A 43 -17.95 7.70 -2.79
C GLU A 43 -18.17 8.29 -1.40
N LYS A 44 -19.35 8.03 -0.82
CA LYS A 44 -19.74 8.49 0.51
C LYS A 44 -20.48 7.37 1.22
N ILE A 45 -19.97 6.97 2.39
CA ILE A 45 -20.59 5.96 3.25
C ILE A 45 -20.86 6.60 4.61
N PRO A 46 -22.08 6.49 5.16
CA PRO A 46 -22.37 6.93 6.51
C PRO A 46 -21.44 6.27 7.53
N ALA A 47 -21.02 7.01 8.56
CA ALA A 47 -19.93 6.60 9.45
C ALA A 47 -20.14 5.26 10.21
N GLY A 48 -21.37 4.76 10.31
CA GLY A 48 -21.69 3.47 10.94
C GLY A 48 -21.76 2.28 9.98
N ASN A 49 -21.70 2.51 8.67
CA ASN A 49 -21.85 1.47 7.65
C ASN A 49 -20.57 1.20 6.88
N ALA A 50 -19.46 1.87 7.18
CA ALA A 50 -18.21 1.67 6.46
C ALA A 50 -17.41 0.49 7.02
N GLU A 51 -16.84 -0.31 6.13
CA GLU A 51 -15.92 -1.39 6.45
C GLU A 51 -14.69 -1.36 5.52
N PRO A 52 -13.57 -1.98 5.94
CA PRO A 52 -12.40 -2.08 5.07
C PRO A 52 -12.77 -2.80 3.77
N ASN A 53 -12.27 -2.31 2.64
CA ASN A 53 -12.36 -3.08 1.39
C ASN A 53 -11.45 -4.31 1.42
N THR A 54 -11.45 -5.10 0.34
CA THR A 54 -10.63 -6.31 0.20
C THR A 54 -9.14 -6.04 0.47
N TRP A 55 -8.58 -4.98 -0.10
CA TRP A 55 -7.15 -4.66 0.01
C TRP A 55 -6.78 -4.22 1.43
N MET A 56 -7.56 -3.33 2.03
CA MET A 56 -7.36 -2.91 3.42
C MET A 56 -7.49 -4.09 4.39
N SER A 57 -8.46 -4.99 4.15
CA SER A 57 -8.61 -6.21 4.94
C SER A 57 -7.37 -7.09 4.87
N MET A 58 -6.77 -7.22 3.68
CA MET A 58 -5.54 -7.98 3.51
C MET A 58 -4.33 -7.31 4.15
N ILE A 59 -4.19 -5.99 4.01
CA ILE A 59 -3.12 -5.23 4.66
C ILE A 59 -3.23 -5.36 6.18
N ALA A 60 -4.42 -5.22 6.75
CA ALA A 60 -4.65 -5.41 8.18
C ALA A 60 -4.35 -6.85 8.63
N ARG A 61 -4.72 -7.86 7.85
CA ARG A 61 -4.39 -9.28 8.13
C ARG A 61 -2.89 -9.55 8.06
N ALA A 62 -2.21 -9.04 7.04
CA ALA A 62 -0.77 -9.15 6.89
C ALA A 62 -0.04 -8.44 8.04
N GLY A 63 -0.49 -7.24 8.39
CA GLY A 63 0.05 -6.48 9.52
C GLY A 63 -0.16 -7.20 10.85
N ALA A 64 -1.36 -7.75 11.08
CA ALA A 64 -1.64 -8.57 12.25
C ALA A 64 -0.72 -9.80 12.29
N GLN A 65 -0.52 -10.48 11.17
CA GLN A 65 0.35 -11.65 11.08
C GLN A 65 1.80 -11.32 11.42
N LEU A 66 2.35 -10.26 10.84
CA LEU A 66 3.69 -9.75 11.15
C LEU A 66 3.81 -9.35 12.63
N PHE A 67 2.76 -8.77 13.21
CA PHE A 67 2.70 -8.49 14.64
C PHE A 67 2.73 -9.76 15.51
N LYS A 68 2.09 -10.86 15.08
CA LYS A 68 2.12 -12.14 15.82
C LYS A 68 3.48 -12.81 15.75
N THR A 69 4.15 -12.76 14.59
CA THR A 69 5.35 -13.57 14.32
C THR A 69 6.66 -12.79 14.46
N GLY A 70 6.61 -11.46 14.46
CA GLY A 70 7.77 -10.58 14.51
C GLY A 70 7.88 -9.73 15.78
N GLU A 71 9.06 -9.16 15.99
CA GLU A 71 9.29 -8.16 17.03
C GLU A 71 8.87 -6.79 16.49
N VAL A 72 7.56 -6.52 16.57
CA VAL A 72 6.96 -5.21 16.28
C VAL A 72 6.77 -4.43 17.58
N ASP A 73 7.32 -3.22 17.64
CA ASP A 73 7.17 -2.31 18.79
C ASP A 73 6.04 -1.31 18.57
N ARG A 74 5.79 -0.98 17.30
CA ARG A 74 4.80 0.01 16.89
C ARG A 74 4.16 -0.32 15.55
N ILE A 75 2.90 0.04 15.42
CA ILE A 75 2.17 0.02 14.16
C ILE A 75 1.71 1.45 13.83
N ILE A 76 1.94 1.90 12.60
CA ILE A 76 1.37 3.14 12.05
C ILE A 76 0.38 2.74 10.97
N THR A 77 -0.89 3.14 11.09
CA THR A 77 -1.89 2.98 10.04
C THR A 77 -2.12 4.34 9.37
N SER A 78 -2.09 4.40 8.04
CA SER A 78 -2.23 5.66 7.29
C SER A 78 -3.39 5.60 6.30
N GLY A 79 -4.09 6.71 6.13
CA GLY A 79 -5.13 6.88 5.12
C GLY A 79 -6.39 7.55 5.68
N ARG A 80 -6.94 8.47 4.90
CA ARG A 80 -8.07 9.32 5.29
C ARG A 80 -9.43 8.66 5.22
N ALA A 81 -10.45 9.40 5.66
CA ALA A 81 -11.84 9.04 5.42
C ALA A 81 -12.19 9.12 3.93
N THR A 82 -12.75 8.03 3.39
CA THR A 82 -13.39 8.06 2.07
C THR A 82 -14.64 8.95 2.15
N GLY A 83 -14.73 10.00 1.34
CA GLY A 83 -15.91 10.89 1.29
C GLY A 83 -15.99 11.98 2.36
N GLY A 84 -14.97 12.13 3.22
CA GLY A 84 -14.77 13.30 4.09
C GLY A 84 -15.48 13.31 5.44
N THR A 85 -16.50 12.47 5.69
CA THR A 85 -17.24 12.44 6.97
C THR A 85 -17.41 11.04 7.58
N GLY A 86 -16.75 10.01 7.02
CA GLY A 86 -16.78 8.63 7.51
C GLY A 86 -15.56 8.25 8.37
N PRO A 87 -15.49 6.99 8.86
CA PRO A 87 -14.27 6.48 9.49
C PRO A 87 -13.09 6.50 8.50
N THR A 88 -11.90 6.69 9.04
CA THR A 88 -10.66 6.77 8.26
C THR A 88 -10.19 5.38 7.87
N GLU A 89 -9.49 5.27 6.74
CA GLU A 89 -8.82 4.03 6.36
C GLU A 89 -7.87 3.56 7.47
N ALA A 90 -7.13 4.50 8.07
CA ALA A 90 -6.27 4.26 9.22
C ALA A 90 -7.01 3.64 10.42
N GLY A 91 -8.17 4.20 10.80
CA GLY A 91 -8.96 3.73 11.94
C GLY A 91 -9.65 2.39 11.69
N LEU A 92 -10.11 2.15 10.46
CA LEU A 92 -10.66 0.86 10.05
C LEU A 92 -9.60 -0.25 10.11
N MET A 93 -8.39 0.01 9.60
CA MET A 93 -7.28 -0.95 9.69
C MET A 93 -6.86 -1.22 11.13
N GLU A 94 -6.75 -0.19 11.98
CA GLU A 94 -6.47 -0.38 13.41
C GLU A 94 -7.51 -1.30 14.06
N THR A 95 -8.79 -1.03 13.82
CA THR A 95 -9.89 -1.85 14.36
C THR A 95 -9.76 -3.31 13.93
N SER A 96 -9.47 -3.55 12.64
CA SER A 96 -9.23 -4.90 12.12
C SER A 96 -8.04 -5.59 12.80
N ILE A 97 -6.92 -4.90 12.97
CA ILE A 97 -5.72 -5.47 13.62
C ILE A 97 -6.04 -5.85 15.05
N ARG A 98 -6.63 -4.94 15.84
CA ARG A 98 -7.00 -5.20 17.23
C ARG A 98 -7.90 -6.42 17.35
N ASN A 99 -8.91 -6.54 16.47
CA ASN A 99 -9.80 -7.69 16.44
C ASN A 99 -9.05 -9.01 16.15
N LEU A 100 -8.11 -9.00 15.20
CA LEU A 100 -7.31 -10.16 14.81
C LEU A 100 -6.24 -10.55 15.84
N THR A 101 -5.88 -9.64 16.76
CA THR A 101 -4.83 -9.84 17.77
C THR A 101 -5.35 -9.87 19.20
N THR A 102 -6.68 -9.88 19.42
CA THR A 102 -7.32 -9.83 20.75
C THR A 102 -6.82 -10.83 21.78
N ARG A 103 -6.24 -11.95 21.35
CA ARG A 103 -5.71 -13.01 22.24
C ARG A 103 -4.21 -12.87 22.56
N ILE A 104 -3.56 -11.83 22.07
CA ILE A 104 -2.12 -11.59 22.22
C ILE A 104 -1.89 -10.58 23.35
N ILE A 105 -1.08 -10.94 24.34
CA ILE A 105 -0.79 -10.14 25.55
C ILE A 105 0.26 -9.04 25.29
N LYS A 106 0.82 -8.97 24.08
CA LYS A 106 1.81 -7.95 23.70
C LYS A 106 1.14 -6.59 23.54
N SER A 107 1.50 -5.63 24.39
CA SER A 107 1.11 -4.23 24.21
C SER A 107 1.89 -3.63 23.04
N VAL A 108 1.19 -3.12 22.04
CA VAL A 108 1.77 -2.39 20.90
C VAL A 108 1.11 -1.03 20.79
N GLU A 109 1.93 -0.01 20.58
CA GLU A 109 1.43 1.32 20.25
C GLU A 109 0.92 1.28 18.80
N ILE A 110 -0.35 1.62 18.59
CA ILE A 110 -0.90 1.81 17.24
C ILE A 110 -1.19 3.30 17.07
N ILE A 111 -0.58 3.91 16.05
CA ILE A 111 -0.72 5.33 15.72
C ILE A 111 -1.51 5.45 14.42
N GLN A 112 -2.54 6.30 14.41
CA GLN A 112 -3.29 6.60 13.20
C GLN A 112 -2.76 7.87 12.53
N GLU A 113 -2.63 7.83 11.22
CA GLU A 113 -2.44 8.97 10.32
C GLU A 113 -3.70 9.12 9.45
N PRO A 114 -4.65 9.99 9.83
CA PRO A 114 -5.99 10.03 9.23
C PRO A 114 -6.16 11.06 8.10
N GLU A 115 -5.10 11.77 7.69
CA GLU A 115 -5.22 12.94 6.80
C GLU A 115 -4.79 12.65 5.36
N ALA A 116 -4.07 11.56 5.14
CA ALA A 116 -3.51 11.29 3.84
C ALA A 116 -4.56 10.97 2.77
N ARG A 117 -4.54 11.79 1.72
CA ARG A 117 -5.51 11.77 0.60
C ARG A 117 -5.12 10.92 -0.59
N ASN A 118 -3.86 10.47 -0.64
CA ASN A 118 -3.32 9.57 -1.66
C ASN A 118 -1.98 8.99 -1.14
N THR A 119 -1.36 8.10 -1.92
CA THR A 119 -0.12 7.43 -1.53
C THR A 119 1.05 8.37 -1.26
N LEU A 120 1.16 9.52 -1.93
CA LEU A 120 2.24 10.48 -1.64
C LEU A 120 2.07 11.09 -0.25
N TYR A 121 0.83 11.44 0.10
CA TYR A 121 0.51 11.93 1.45
C TYR A 121 0.67 10.85 2.50
N ASN A 122 0.29 9.60 2.21
CA ASN A 122 0.51 8.50 3.14
C ASN A 122 1.99 8.45 3.53
N PHE A 123 2.89 8.59 2.55
CA PHE A 123 4.34 8.60 2.78
C PHE A 123 4.84 9.82 3.52
N ILE A 124 4.47 11.03 3.10
CA ILE A 124 4.94 12.28 3.74
C ILE A 124 4.48 12.34 5.19
N ASN A 125 3.19 12.09 5.42
CA ASN A 125 2.62 12.18 6.77
C ASN A 125 3.21 11.10 7.68
N THR A 126 3.37 9.87 7.17
CA THR A 126 3.99 8.79 7.94
C THR A 126 5.47 9.08 8.23
N ALA A 127 6.22 9.61 7.26
CA ALA A 127 7.62 9.99 7.47
C ALA A 127 7.75 11.07 8.55
N ASN A 128 6.88 12.09 8.53
CA ASN A 128 6.85 13.12 9.55
C ASN A 128 6.54 12.56 10.95
N ILE A 129 5.66 11.57 11.06
CA ILE A 129 5.38 10.89 12.34
C ILE A 129 6.62 10.14 12.84
N ILE A 130 7.28 9.39 11.96
CA ILE A 130 8.52 8.64 12.26
C ILE A 130 9.63 9.59 12.72
N ASP A 131 9.86 10.66 11.97
CA ASP A 131 10.94 11.62 12.23
C ASP A 131 10.72 12.39 13.54
N ALA A 132 9.48 12.85 13.80
CA ALA A 132 9.15 13.58 15.02
C ALA A 132 9.40 12.75 16.29
N ARG A 133 9.41 11.41 16.17
CA ARG A 133 9.67 10.49 17.27
C ARG A 133 11.14 10.10 17.39
N GLY A 134 11.95 10.41 16.39
CA GLY A 134 13.35 9.99 16.33
C GLY A 134 13.49 8.47 16.23
N ASP A 135 12.53 7.80 15.59
CA ASP A 135 12.55 6.35 15.42
C ASP A 135 13.78 5.94 14.60
N LYS A 136 14.68 5.17 15.22
CA LYS A 136 15.88 4.62 14.58
C LYS A 136 15.73 3.14 14.24
N ASP A 137 14.64 2.54 14.69
CA ASP A 137 14.37 1.14 14.44
C ASP A 137 14.14 0.91 12.95
N PRO A 138 14.43 -0.31 12.47
CA PRO A 138 14.07 -0.68 11.12
C PRO A 138 12.57 -0.36 10.86
N ILE A 139 12.25 0.19 9.68
CA ILE A 139 10.86 0.47 9.27
C ILE A 139 10.42 -0.50 8.17
N THR A 140 9.32 -1.21 8.37
CA THR A 140 8.72 -2.13 7.39
C THR A 140 7.40 -1.55 6.93
N ILE A 141 7.19 -1.48 5.61
CA ILE A 141 5.99 -0.91 5.01
C ILE A 141 5.19 -2.02 4.33
N VAL A 142 3.92 -2.15 4.69
CA VAL A 142 2.96 -3.08 4.07
C VAL A 142 1.94 -2.31 3.25
N CYS A 143 1.72 -2.79 2.04
CA CYS A 143 0.76 -2.22 1.08
C CYS A 143 0.13 -3.32 0.22
N ALA A 144 -0.82 -2.96 -0.63
CA ALA A 144 -1.37 -3.89 -1.63
C ALA A 144 -0.34 -4.20 -2.72
N HIS A 145 -0.38 -5.41 -3.29
CA HIS A 145 0.62 -5.88 -4.26
C HIS A 145 0.83 -4.93 -5.43
N PHE A 146 -0.26 -4.44 -6.01
CA PHE A 146 -0.18 -3.55 -7.16
C PHE A 146 0.53 -2.22 -6.84
N GLN A 147 0.49 -1.76 -5.58
CA GLN A 147 1.12 -0.51 -5.15
C GLN A 147 2.59 -0.68 -4.76
N ALA A 148 3.04 -1.89 -4.39
CA ALA A 148 4.39 -2.16 -3.92
C ALA A 148 5.49 -1.53 -4.79
N PRO A 149 5.45 -1.64 -6.14
CA PRO A 149 6.20 -0.81 -7.07
C PRO A 149 6.44 0.65 -6.68
N ARG A 150 5.36 1.44 -6.58
CA ARG A 150 5.39 2.86 -6.28
C ARG A 150 5.89 3.11 -4.86
N VAL A 151 5.46 2.27 -3.93
CA VAL A 151 5.82 2.35 -2.51
C VAL A 151 7.32 2.11 -2.32
N ARG A 152 7.96 1.22 -3.10
CA ARG A 152 9.42 1.03 -3.10
C ARG A 152 10.18 2.26 -3.59
N VAL A 153 9.71 2.88 -4.67
CA VAL A 153 10.29 4.13 -5.18
C VAL A 153 10.21 5.23 -4.12
N LEU A 154 9.04 5.39 -3.48
CA LEU A 154 8.86 6.36 -2.41
C LEU A 154 9.72 6.03 -1.19
N ALA A 155 9.81 4.76 -0.80
CA ALA A 155 10.70 4.35 0.29
C ALA A 155 12.14 4.80 0.03
N ALA A 156 12.68 4.50 -1.16
CA ALA A 156 14.02 4.92 -1.56
C ALA A 156 14.17 6.45 -1.56
N LEU A 157 13.23 7.18 -2.19
CA LEU A 157 13.26 8.65 -2.27
C LEU A 157 13.24 9.32 -0.89
N PHE A 158 12.54 8.73 0.07
CA PHE A 158 12.43 9.28 1.41
C PHE A 158 13.50 8.72 2.35
N GLY A 159 14.41 7.84 1.92
CA GLY A 159 15.47 7.29 2.76
C GLY A 159 15.06 6.12 3.65
N PHE A 160 13.95 5.45 3.34
CA PHE A 160 13.62 4.14 3.91
C PHE A 160 14.23 3.02 3.06
N ASP A 161 14.46 1.84 3.65
CA ASP A 161 14.95 0.69 2.91
C ASP A 161 13.86 0.14 1.97
N PRO A 162 14.03 0.21 0.64
CA PRO A 162 13.04 -0.30 -0.31
C PRO A 162 12.83 -1.82 -0.18
N ASN A 163 13.80 -2.56 0.35
CA ASN A 163 13.66 -4.01 0.57
C ASN A 163 12.72 -4.35 1.73
N ARG A 164 12.45 -3.39 2.62
CA ARG A 164 11.48 -3.55 3.72
C ARG A 164 10.07 -3.10 3.32
N VAL A 165 9.83 -2.90 2.02
CA VAL A 165 8.48 -2.77 1.45
C VAL A 165 7.99 -4.13 0.99
N ILE A 166 6.95 -4.63 1.65
CA ILE A 166 6.38 -5.96 1.46
C ILE A 166 4.90 -5.83 1.11
N SER A 167 4.41 -6.63 0.17
CA SER A 167 2.98 -6.64 -0.10
C SER A 167 2.21 -7.53 0.88
N ALA A 168 0.95 -7.19 1.15
CA ALA A 168 0.09 -7.98 2.02
C ALA A 168 -0.09 -9.43 1.50
N GLU A 169 -0.20 -9.57 0.19
CA GLU A 169 -0.27 -10.83 -0.55
C GLU A 169 1.00 -11.66 -0.34
N GLU A 170 2.18 -11.05 -0.40
CA GLU A 170 3.45 -11.74 -0.17
C GLU A 170 3.51 -12.29 1.27
N VAL A 171 3.12 -11.48 2.26
CA VAL A 171 3.05 -11.89 3.67
C VAL A 171 2.07 -13.05 3.88
N LEU A 172 0.86 -12.91 3.36
CA LEU A 172 -0.20 -13.90 3.53
C LEU A 172 0.11 -15.20 2.78
N THR A 173 0.69 -15.13 1.58
CA THR A 173 1.14 -16.30 0.82
C THR A 173 2.21 -17.06 1.58
N ALA A 174 3.21 -16.36 2.11
CA ALA A 174 4.27 -16.98 2.89
C ALA A 174 3.77 -17.58 4.20
N SER A 175 2.87 -16.88 4.88
CA SER A 175 2.22 -17.38 6.09
C SER A 175 1.40 -18.64 5.82
N ALA A 176 0.65 -18.67 4.71
CA ALA A 176 -0.08 -19.85 4.27
C ALA A 176 0.86 -21.01 3.93
N HIS A 177 2.02 -20.71 3.33
CA HIS A 177 3.03 -21.72 3.00
C HIS A 177 3.66 -22.35 4.24
N VAL A 178 4.07 -21.53 5.22
CA VAL A 178 4.58 -22.01 6.52
C VAL A 178 3.53 -22.88 7.22
N ALA A 179 2.26 -22.49 7.18
CA ALA A 179 1.16 -23.29 7.73
C ALA A 179 0.91 -24.63 7.00
N LEU A 180 1.30 -24.72 5.73
CA LEU A 180 1.16 -25.93 4.90
C LEU A 180 2.33 -26.91 5.06
N GLN A 181 3.54 -26.40 5.30
CA GLN A 181 4.77 -27.21 5.35
C GLN A 181 5.31 -27.47 6.77
N GLY A 182 4.90 -26.67 7.76
CA GLY A 182 5.40 -26.82 9.13
C GLY A 182 5.04 -28.18 9.75
N PRO A 183 5.89 -28.73 10.65
CA PRO A 183 5.45 -29.75 11.58
C PRO A 183 4.21 -29.22 12.32
N ARG A 184 3.19 -30.06 12.55
CA ARG A 184 1.99 -29.64 13.28
C ARG A 184 2.39 -29.02 14.63
N GLY A 185 2.14 -27.71 14.82
CA GLY A 185 2.48 -26.95 16.03
C GLY A 185 3.97 -26.56 16.02
N GLU A 186 4.39 -25.33 16.25
CA GLU A 186 4.21 -24.60 17.51
C GLU A 186 4.19 -23.07 17.32
N HIS A 187 4.32 -22.55 16.08
CA HIS A 187 4.45 -21.11 15.82
C HIS A 187 3.32 -20.49 14.97
N PHE A 188 2.34 -21.30 14.55
CA PHE A 188 1.19 -20.83 13.79
C PHE A 188 -0.04 -20.91 14.68
N ASP A 189 -0.58 -19.78 15.13
CA ASP A 189 -1.85 -19.73 15.87
C ASP A 189 -3.01 -19.99 14.90
N PRO A 190 -3.61 -21.20 14.89
CA PRO A 190 -4.72 -21.52 13.99
C PRO A 190 -6.02 -20.84 14.43
N ALA A 191 -6.09 -20.30 15.66
CA ALA A 191 -7.32 -19.77 16.21
C ALA A 191 -7.66 -18.35 15.71
N GLY A 192 -6.70 -17.67 15.07
CA GLY A 192 -6.91 -16.33 14.48
C GLY A 192 -6.64 -16.23 12.97
N PHE A 193 -6.09 -17.27 12.34
CA PHE A 193 -5.85 -17.29 10.89
C PHE A 193 -6.86 -18.21 10.21
N ASP A 194 -7.93 -17.61 9.67
CA ASP A 194 -8.83 -18.35 8.78
C ASP A 194 -8.13 -18.62 7.45
N ARG A 195 -7.50 -19.81 7.39
CA ARG A 195 -6.79 -20.32 6.22
C ARG A 195 -7.70 -20.41 5.00
N GLN A 196 -8.96 -20.80 5.16
CA GLN A 196 -9.90 -20.93 4.04
C GLN A 196 -10.30 -19.55 3.52
N ALA A 197 -10.66 -18.61 4.41
CA ALA A 197 -10.98 -17.25 4.00
C ALA A 197 -9.80 -16.55 3.34
N THR A 198 -8.58 -16.67 3.89
CA THR A 198 -7.38 -16.05 3.33
C THR A 198 -7.05 -16.62 1.93
N MET A 199 -7.14 -17.94 1.76
CA MET A 199 -6.90 -18.55 0.45
C MET A 199 -8.00 -18.20 -0.57
N LEU A 200 -9.27 -18.17 -0.15
CA LEU A 200 -10.38 -17.73 -0.99
C LEU A 200 -10.23 -16.27 -1.44
N GLU A 201 -9.74 -15.40 -0.57
CA GLU A 201 -9.53 -13.98 -0.86
C GLU A 201 -8.37 -13.76 -1.84
N LEU A 202 -7.25 -14.47 -1.65
CA LEU A 202 -6.14 -14.51 -2.60
C LEU A 202 -6.57 -15.06 -3.97
N LEU A 203 -7.44 -16.06 -4.00
CA LEU A 203 -7.98 -16.62 -5.24
C LEU A 203 -8.95 -15.68 -5.95
N ARG A 204 -9.80 -14.96 -5.22
CA ARG A 204 -10.71 -13.95 -5.79
C ARG A 204 -9.94 -12.88 -6.55
N ILE A 205 -8.84 -12.39 -5.96
CA ILE A 205 -7.96 -11.40 -6.58
C ILE A 205 -7.32 -11.95 -7.86
N ARG A 206 -6.84 -13.20 -7.83
CA ARG A 206 -6.17 -13.82 -8.98
C ARG A 206 -7.12 -14.15 -10.13
N LEU A 207 -8.29 -14.70 -9.82
CA LEU A 207 -9.25 -15.18 -10.83
C LEU A 207 -10.02 -14.03 -11.50
N GLY A 208 -9.77 -12.78 -11.11
CA GLY A 208 -10.38 -11.60 -11.75
C GLY A 208 -11.90 -11.60 -11.62
N ASP A 209 -12.44 -12.28 -10.62
CA ASP A 209 -13.88 -12.51 -10.46
C ASP A 209 -14.66 -11.25 -10.04
N ASP A 210 -13.99 -10.09 -10.06
CA ASP A 210 -14.53 -8.82 -9.60
C ASP A 210 -15.67 -8.32 -10.48
N ARG A 211 -15.67 -8.50 -11.81
CA ARG A 211 -16.73 -7.89 -12.63
C ARG A 211 -18.10 -8.55 -12.42
N ALA A 212 -18.18 -9.88 -12.58
CA ALA A 212 -19.43 -10.61 -12.40
C ALA A 212 -19.91 -10.63 -10.93
N TYR A 213 -18.99 -10.59 -9.97
CA TYR A 213 -19.31 -10.48 -8.55
C TYR A 213 -19.77 -9.06 -8.16
N PHE A 214 -19.06 -8.04 -8.62
CA PHE A 214 -19.42 -6.63 -8.46
C PHE A 214 -20.76 -6.35 -9.12
N ASP A 215 -21.03 -6.83 -10.34
CA ASP A 215 -22.30 -6.64 -11.03
C ASP A 215 -23.47 -7.24 -10.22
N ARG A 216 -23.28 -8.44 -9.65
CA ARG A 216 -24.29 -9.08 -8.77
C ARG A 216 -24.51 -8.28 -7.48
N LYS A 217 -23.43 -7.78 -6.85
CA LYS A 217 -23.53 -6.94 -5.65
C LYS A 217 -24.15 -5.58 -5.94
N LYS A 218 -23.73 -4.91 -7.02
CA LYS A 218 -24.26 -3.64 -7.51
C LYS A 218 -25.75 -3.78 -7.80
N ALA A 219 -26.17 -4.83 -8.52
CA ALA A 219 -27.58 -5.10 -8.76
C ALA A 219 -28.39 -5.24 -7.45
N ARG A 220 -27.84 -5.95 -6.46
CA ARG A 220 -28.47 -6.08 -5.14
C ARG A 220 -28.51 -4.75 -4.37
N ALA A 221 -27.45 -3.95 -4.43
CA ALA A 221 -27.35 -2.64 -3.79
C ALA A 221 -28.31 -1.62 -4.41
N VAL A 222 -28.38 -1.57 -5.75
CA VAL A 222 -29.35 -0.78 -6.51
C VAL A 222 -30.77 -1.17 -6.11
N GLN A 223 -31.07 -2.46 -6.01
CA GLN A 223 -32.39 -2.93 -5.58
C GLN A 223 -32.72 -2.47 -4.14
N ASN A 224 -31.77 -2.60 -3.21
CA ASN A 224 -31.96 -2.16 -1.83
C ASN A 224 -32.16 -0.65 -1.71
N MET A 225 -31.40 0.15 -2.46
CA MET A 225 -31.52 1.62 -2.46
C MET A 225 -32.80 2.12 -3.13
N ARG A 226 -33.25 1.44 -4.21
CA ARG A 226 -34.56 1.69 -4.82
C ARG A 226 -35.71 1.42 -3.83
N ASN A 227 -35.61 0.35 -3.04
CA ASN A 227 -36.60 0.04 -2.01
C ASN A 227 -36.66 1.11 -0.90
N LEU A 228 -35.60 1.92 -0.75
CA LEU A 228 -35.52 3.05 0.20
C LEU A 228 -35.87 4.40 -0.43
N GLY A 229 -36.32 4.44 -1.69
CA GLY A 229 -36.75 5.66 -2.38
C GLY A 229 -35.61 6.55 -2.90
N ILE A 230 -34.38 6.06 -2.95
CA ILE A 230 -33.22 6.80 -3.48
C ILE A 230 -33.18 6.61 -5.00
N GLN A 231 -33.34 7.69 -5.75
CA GLN A 231 -33.52 7.64 -7.21
C GLN A 231 -32.21 7.72 -8.02
N ASP A 232 -31.13 8.25 -7.44
CA ASP A 232 -29.88 8.55 -8.16
C ASP A 232 -28.71 7.66 -7.71
N THR A 233 -28.90 6.34 -7.84
CA THR A 233 -27.97 5.36 -7.26
C THR A 233 -26.71 5.15 -8.08
N ASP A 234 -26.75 5.35 -9.41
CA ASP A 234 -25.61 5.10 -10.28
C ASP A 234 -24.45 6.09 -10.08
N ALA A 235 -24.75 7.33 -9.69
CA ALA A 235 -23.75 8.35 -9.36
C ALA A 235 -23.01 8.10 -8.02
N LEU A 236 -23.50 7.18 -7.18
CA LEU A 236 -22.92 6.89 -5.87
C LEU A 236 -21.91 5.73 -5.88
N PHE A 237 -21.91 4.92 -6.92
CA PHE A 237 -21.03 3.75 -7.04
C PHE A 237 -19.68 4.14 -7.61
N VAL A 238 -18.61 3.85 -6.89
CA VAL A 238 -17.27 3.84 -7.47
C VAL A 238 -17.06 2.46 -8.07
N GLU A 239 -16.83 2.40 -9.37
CA GLU A 239 -16.42 1.16 -10.01
C GLU A 239 -15.08 0.68 -9.43
N GLU A 240 -15.12 -0.40 -8.63
CA GLU A 240 -13.96 -1.29 -8.48
C GLU A 240 -13.78 -2.16 -9.74
N GLN A 241 -14.15 -1.68 -10.94
CA GLN A 241 -14.13 -2.46 -12.19
C GLN A 241 -12.74 -2.80 -12.73
N LYS A 242 -11.68 -2.29 -12.09
CA LYS A 242 -10.31 -2.56 -12.52
C LYS A 242 -9.82 -3.82 -11.80
N SER A 243 -9.55 -4.86 -12.58
CA SER A 243 -8.89 -6.07 -12.11
C SER A 243 -7.55 -5.73 -11.42
N ALA A 244 -7.00 -6.65 -10.64
CA ALA A 244 -5.66 -6.48 -10.06
C ALA A 244 -4.62 -6.13 -11.14
N VAL A 245 -4.73 -6.74 -12.33
CA VAL A 245 -3.88 -6.45 -13.49
C VAL A 245 -4.10 -5.03 -14.00
N ASP A 246 -5.35 -4.57 -14.18
CA ASP A 246 -5.63 -3.19 -14.63
C ASP A 246 -5.11 -2.15 -13.64
N ARG A 247 -5.15 -2.46 -12.34
CA ARG A 247 -4.58 -1.61 -11.29
C ARG A 247 -3.06 -1.61 -11.35
N MET A 248 -2.42 -2.77 -11.54
CA MET A 248 -0.97 -2.86 -11.73
C MET A 248 -0.49 -2.08 -12.96
N MET A 249 -1.20 -2.20 -14.09
CA MET A 249 -0.94 -1.38 -15.28
C MET A 249 -1.13 0.11 -14.93
N GLY A 250 -2.24 0.45 -14.27
CA GLY A 250 -2.49 1.78 -13.74
C GLY A 250 -1.37 2.35 -12.86
N GLU A 251 -0.67 1.51 -12.10
CA GLU A 251 0.44 1.95 -11.24
C GLU A 251 1.71 2.30 -12.03
N ARG A 252 1.86 1.80 -13.26
CA ARG A 252 3.02 2.14 -14.11
C ARG A 252 3.12 3.64 -14.37
N ARG A 253 1.99 4.30 -14.62
CA ARG A 253 2.00 5.76 -14.80
C ARG A 253 2.56 6.46 -13.58
N TRP A 254 2.20 6.03 -12.37
CA TRP A 254 2.62 6.70 -11.14
C TRP A 254 4.10 6.48 -10.83
N VAL A 255 4.60 5.25 -11.03
CA VAL A 255 6.03 4.94 -10.94
C VAL A 255 6.83 5.78 -11.94
N ARG A 256 6.36 5.86 -13.19
CA ARG A 256 6.97 6.71 -14.22
C ARG A 256 6.92 8.19 -13.84
N GLY A 257 5.81 8.64 -13.25
CA GLY A 257 5.68 9.99 -12.72
C GLY A 257 6.75 10.31 -11.67
N LEU A 258 6.96 9.42 -10.70
CA LEU A 258 8.02 9.59 -9.70
C LEU A 258 9.43 9.60 -10.30
N ALA A 259 9.64 8.85 -11.39
CA ALA A 259 10.94 8.75 -12.05
C ALA A 259 11.24 9.93 -12.99
N MET A 260 10.23 10.45 -13.69
CA MET A 260 10.41 11.40 -14.81
C MET A 260 9.77 12.76 -14.62
N GLU A 261 8.73 12.88 -13.78
CA GLU A 261 7.95 14.11 -13.63
C GLU A 261 8.22 14.72 -12.25
N PRO A 262 9.24 15.59 -12.11
CA PRO A 262 9.58 16.17 -10.81
C PRO A 262 8.42 16.99 -10.21
N ASP A 263 7.56 17.59 -11.03
CA ASP A 263 6.36 18.32 -10.57
C ASP A 263 5.37 17.43 -9.80
N TYR A 264 5.43 16.12 -10.00
CA TYR A 264 4.56 15.19 -9.30
C TYR A 264 4.93 15.04 -7.81
N ILE A 265 6.19 15.30 -7.43
CA ILE A 265 6.70 15.00 -6.09
C ILE A 265 7.49 16.13 -5.44
N VAL A 266 8.29 16.90 -6.19
CA VAL A 266 9.18 17.94 -5.65
C VAL A 266 8.42 18.99 -4.83
N PRO A 267 7.28 19.55 -5.27
CA PRO A 267 6.49 20.47 -4.45
C PRO A 267 6.06 19.87 -3.10
N LEU A 268 5.85 18.56 -3.04
CA LEU A 268 5.39 17.91 -1.81
C LEU A 268 6.49 17.67 -0.81
N LEU A 269 7.75 17.63 -1.25
CA LEU A 269 8.89 17.51 -0.35
C LEU A 269 8.96 18.68 0.64
N GLY A 270 8.41 19.85 0.27
CA GLY A 270 8.29 21.00 1.17
C GLY A 270 7.51 20.73 2.46
N GLN A 271 6.70 19.67 2.50
CA GLN A 271 5.91 19.25 3.67
C GLN A 271 6.67 18.30 4.61
N LEU A 272 7.91 17.92 4.29
CA LEU A 272 8.76 17.14 5.21
C LEU A 272 9.29 18.04 6.33
N ASN A 273 9.05 17.64 7.57
CA ASN A 273 9.43 18.41 8.76
C ASN A 273 10.91 18.22 9.12
N ASP A 274 11.49 17.05 8.87
CA ASP A 274 12.90 16.79 9.15
C ASP A 274 13.80 17.32 8.02
N ASP A 275 14.78 18.15 8.39
CA ASP A 275 15.71 18.77 7.45
C ASP A 275 16.62 17.73 6.78
N THR A 276 17.01 16.67 7.49
CA THR A 276 17.92 15.66 6.95
C THR A 276 17.21 14.85 5.88
N ARG A 277 15.99 14.37 6.15
CA ARG A 277 15.15 13.64 5.20
C ARG A 277 14.75 14.52 4.03
N PHE A 278 14.37 15.76 4.28
CA PHE A 278 14.05 16.72 3.22
C PHE A 278 15.22 16.92 2.25
N ARG A 279 16.44 17.13 2.77
CA ARG A 279 17.66 17.27 1.95
C ARG A 279 18.00 15.99 1.20
N LEU A 280 17.87 14.83 1.85
CA LEU A 280 18.07 13.53 1.21
C LEU A 280 17.10 13.37 0.03
N ALA A 281 15.81 13.62 0.24
CA ALA A 281 14.80 13.51 -0.81
C ALA A 281 15.09 14.44 -1.98
N LEU A 282 15.48 15.69 -1.72
CA LEU A 282 15.89 16.64 -2.75
C LEU A 282 17.14 16.20 -3.51
N SER A 283 18.10 15.54 -2.85
CA SER A 283 19.36 15.11 -3.47
C SER A 283 19.17 14.10 -4.59
N HIS A 284 18.03 13.42 -4.64
CA HIS A 284 17.69 12.55 -5.75
C HIS A 284 17.45 13.34 -7.05
N PHE A 285 17.18 14.64 -7.00
CA PHE A 285 16.91 15.45 -8.19
C PHE A 285 18.16 16.22 -8.64
N SER A 286 18.32 16.41 -9.95
CA SER A 286 19.50 17.13 -10.46
C SER A 286 19.45 18.61 -10.05
N LYS A 287 20.61 19.14 -9.65
CA LYS A 287 20.76 20.55 -9.27
C LYS A 287 20.24 21.50 -10.35
N ASP A 288 20.62 21.27 -11.60
CA ASP A 288 20.23 22.11 -12.73
C ASP A 288 18.71 22.16 -12.90
N MET A 289 18.03 21.03 -12.70
CA MET A 289 16.57 20.95 -12.78
C MET A 289 15.93 21.72 -11.62
N LEU A 290 16.42 21.53 -10.39
CA LEU A 290 15.94 22.24 -9.21
C LEU A 290 16.08 23.76 -9.39
N GLN A 291 17.23 24.21 -9.89
CA GLN A 291 17.51 25.62 -10.10
C GLN A 291 16.68 26.22 -11.23
N THR A 292 16.58 25.53 -12.37
CA THR A 292 15.88 26.06 -13.55
C THR A 292 14.36 26.06 -13.36
N ARG A 293 13.79 25.02 -12.75
CA ARG A 293 12.33 24.83 -12.65
C ARG A 293 11.72 25.44 -11.40
N TYR A 294 12.45 25.40 -10.27
CA TYR A 294 11.95 25.83 -8.96
C TYR A 294 12.74 26.98 -8.36
N GLY A 295 13.83 27.45 -9.00
CA GLY A 295 14.71 28.48 -8.43
C GLY A 295 15.50 28.01 -7.21
N ILE A 296 15.63 26.69 -7.01
CA ILE A 296 16.25 26.10 -5.82
C ILE A 296 17.72 25.80 -6.08
N ASP A 297 18.63 26.40 -5.30
CA ASP A 297 20.00 25.88 -5.15
C ASP A 297 20.10 25.12 -3.82
N PRO A 298 20.08 23.77 -3.85
CA PRO A 298 20.07 22.95 -2.63
C PRO A 298 21.36 23.06 -1.81
N ASN A 299 22.43 23.66 -2.35
CA ASN A 299 23.69 23.85 -1.63
C ASN A 299 23.85 25.26 -1.05
N ALA A 300 23.11 26.24 -1.57
CA ALA A 300 23.21 27.64 -1.16
C ALA A 300 22.03 28.12 -0.30
N MET A 301 20.86 27.47 -0.39
CA MET A 301 19.64 27.88 0.31
C MET A 301 19.43 27.10 1.61
N SER A 302 18.84 27.75 2.62
CA SER A 302 18.41 27.08 3.86
C SER A 302 17.21 26.16 3.60
N ALA A 303 16.97 25.18 4.48
CA ALA A 303 15.84 24.26 4.30
C ALA A 303 14.51 25.02 4.37
N SER A 304 14.42 26.01 5.26
CA SER A 304 13.26 26.91 5.37
C SER A 304 12.98 27.67 4.08
N ASP A 305 14.00 28.26 3.45
CA ASP A 305 13.83 29.02 2.20
C ASP A 305 13.35 28.12 1.06
N ILE A 306 13.91 26.91 0.96
CA ILE A 306 13.49 25.94 -0.06
C ILE A 306 12.04 25.50 0.18
N ARG A 307 11.63 25.22 1.43
CA ARG A 307 10.24 24.88 1.75
C ARG A 307 9.28 26.00 1.38
N ALA A 308 9.66 27.26 1.59
CA ALA A 308 8.83 28.40 1.21
C ALA A 308 8.61 28.50 -0.32
N LEU A 309 9.61 28.12 -1.14
CA LEU A 309 9.46 28.03 -2.60
C LEU A 309 8.60 26.82 -3.04
N LEU A 310 8.57 25.76 -2.24
CA LEU A 310 7.83 24.54 -2.52
C LEU A 310 6.41 24.55 -1.90
N ASP A 311 5.93 25.68 -1.39
CA ASP A 311 4.60 25.77 -0.77
C ASP A 311 3.52 25.19 -1.71
N PRO A 312 2.83 24.11 -1.31
CA PRO A 312 1.80 23.47 -2.13
C PRO A 312 0.67 24.42 -2.57
N ALA A 313 0.46 25.54 -1.89
CA ALA A 313 -0.49 26.57 -2.31
C ALA A 313 -0.09 27.29 -3.62
N GLN A 314 1.21 27.27 -3.97
CA GLN A 314 1.77 27.93 -5.14
C GLN A 314 1.85 26.99 -6.37
N TRP A 315 1.67 25.68 -6.17
CA TRP A 315 1.86 24.68 -7.23
C TRP A 315 0.55 24.01 -7.61
N SER A 316 0.21 24.03 -8.90
CA SER A 316 -0.87 23.20 -9.41
C SER A 316 -0.40 21.74 -9.48
N TRP A 317 -1.20 20.85 -8.90
CA TRP A 317 -0.93 19.42 -8.95
C TRP A 317 -0.92 18.93 -10.40
N GLN A 318 0.24 18.49 -10.89
CA GLN A 318 0.27 17.78 -12.15
C GLN A 318 -0.15 16.33 -11.93
N VAL A 319 -1.29 15.97 -12.53
CA VAL A 319 -1.70 14.58 -12.62
C VAL A 319 -0.83 13.91 -13.67
N VAL A 320 -0.20 12.80 -13.30
CA VAL A 320 0.64 12.03 -14.23
C VAL A 320 -0.20 11.57 -15.42
N LYS A 321 0.36 11.63 -16.63
CA LYS A 321 -0.36 11.37 -17.88
C LYS A 321 -0.98 9.97 -17.88
N GLU A 322 -2.28 9.90 -18.15
CA GLU A 322 -3.01 8.63 -18.11
C GLU A 322 -2.53 7.62 -19.14
N GLU A 323 -2.09 8.10 -20.31
CA GLU A 323 -1.57 7.32 -21.43
C GLU A 323 -0.37 6.42 -21.05
N TRP A 324 0.29 6.68 -19.93
CA TRP A 324 1.42 5.88 -19.45
C TRP A 324 1.03 4.58 -18.75
N ALA A 325 -0.23 4.42 -18.33
CA ALA A 325 -0.67 3.21 -17.61
C ALA A 325 -0.50 1.92 -18.45
N GLY A 326 -0.56 2.02 -19.78
CA GLY A 326 -0.42 0.88 -20.69
C GLY A 326 0.98 0.69 -21.29
N GLN A 327 1.91 1.63 -21.04
CA GLN A 327 3.19 1.66 -21.73
C GLN A 327 4.26 0.90 -20.95
N GLU A 328 5.21 0.32 -21.67
CA GLU A 328 6.47 -0.12 -21.06
C GLU A 328 7.27 1.07 -20.56
N TYR A 329 8.12 0.83 -19.56
CA TYR A 329 9.01 1.86 -19.07
C TYR A 329 10.10 2.17 -20.09
N PRO A 330 10.31 3.44 -20.46
CA PRO A 330 11.46 3.80 -21.27
C PRO A 330 12.77 3.53 -20.49
N PRO A 331 13.92 3.33 -21.17
CA PRO A 331 15.20 3.06 -20.52
C PRO A 331 15.57 4.06 -19.42
N SER A 332 15.28 5.36 -19.63
CA SER A 332 15.51 6.41 -18.65
C SER A 332 14.78 6.20 -17.31
N VAL A 333 13.61 5.56 -17.32
CA VAL A 333 12.90 5.18 -16.08
C VAL A 333 13.64 4.02 -15.42
N MET A 334 14.04 3.02 -16.19
CA MET A 334 14.74 1.84 -15.66
C MET A 334 16.09 2.21 -15.03
N ASP A 335 16.86 3.09 -15.67
CA ASP A 335 18.10 3.63 -15.15
C ASP A 335 17.87 4.42 -13.85
N ARG A 336 16.77 5.17 -13.82
CA ARG A 336 16.37 5.92 -12.62
C ARG A 336 15.99 4.99 -11.47
N LEU A 337 15.20 3.95 -11.72
CA LEU A 337 14.84 2.97 -10.70
C LEU A 337 16.08 2.24 -10.16
N GLN A 338 17.03 1.91 -11.04
CA GLN A 338 18.31 1.33 -10.63
C GLN A 338 19.13 2.27 -9.74
N SER A 339 19.18 3.56 -10.04
CA SER A 339 19.90 4.54 -9.18
C SER A 339 19.23 4.75 -7.82
N LEU A 340 17.96 4.37 -7.67
CA LEU A 340 17.25 4.30 -6.39
C LEU A 340 17.43 2.95 -5.67
N GLY A 341 18.28 2.05 -6.17
CA GLY A 341 18.55 0.76 -5.55
C GLY A 341 17.44 -0.28 -5.74
N ILE A 342 16.53 -0.07 -6.69
CA ILE A 342 15.44 -1.02 -6.97
C ILE A 342 15.99 -2.19 -7.78
N SER A 343 15.78 -3.42 -7.28
CA SER A 343 16.45 -4.62 -7.75
C SER A 343 16.13 -4.98 -9.21
N GLY A 344 16.93 -5.85 -9.82
CA GLY A 344 16.67 -6.38 -11.17
C GLY A 344 15.37 -7.20 -11.25
N GLU A 345 15.05 -7.93 -10.18
CA GLU A 345 13.83 -8.73 -10.07
C GLU A 345 12.59 -7.85 -9.93
N ASP A 346 12.69 -6.77 -9.15
CA ASP A 346 11.67 -5.72 -9.09
C ASP A 346 11.45 -5.09 -10.46
N ARG A 347 12.53 -4.79 -11.19
CA ARG A 347 12.49 -4.24 -12.56
C ARG A 347 11.76 -5.15 -13.55
N GLU A 348 11.97 -6.46 -13.47
CA GLU A 348 11.31 -7.43 -14.33
C GLU A 348 9.81 -7.58 -14.00
N ARG A 349 9.43 -7.50 -12.72
CA ARG A 349 8.02 -7.51 -12.30
C ARG A 349 7.29 -6.23 -12.69
N LEU A 350 7.98 -5.10 -12.51
CA LEU A 350 7.54 -3.77 -12.93
C LEU A 350 7.24 -3.72 -14.44
N SER A 351 8.03 -4.41 -15.26
CA SER A 351 7.82 -4.47 -16.72
C SER A 351 6.75 -5.48 -17.15
N LYS A 352 6.49 -6.54 -16.38
CA LYS A 352 5.56 -7.62 -16.75
C LYS A 352 4.15 -7.53 -16.18
N ALA A 353 3.90 -6.70 -15.16
CA ALA A 353 2.60 -6.61 -14.46
C ALA A 353 2.05 -7.99 -14.02
N GLU A 354 2.92 -8.87 -13.56
CA GLU A 354 2.56 -10.23 -13.15
C GLU A 354 2.08 -10.28 -11.70
N VAL A 355 0.90 -10.85 -11.49
CA VAL A 355 0.41 -11.22 -10.14
C VAL A 355 1.22 -12.44 -9.66
N PRO A 356 1.67 -12.50 -8.39
CA PRO A 356 2.44 -13.63 -7.88
C PRO A 356 1.73 -14.97 -8.13
N GLU A 357 2.46 -15.97 -8.61
CA GLU A 357 1.90 -17.27 -8.93
C GLU A 357 1.59 -18.06 -7.64
N ILE A 358 0.35 -17.97 -7.13
CA ILE A 358 -0.10 -18.80 -6.01
C ILE A 358 -0.52 -20.16 -6.56
N ARG A 359 0.38 -21.15 -6.58
CA ARG A 359 0.00 -22.53 -6.92
C ARG A 359 -0.85 -23.10 -5.79
N LEU A 360 -2.15 -23.27 -6.04
CA LEU A 360 -3.00 -24.08 -5.18
C LEU A 360 -2.55 -25.53 -5.29
N ILE A 361 -2.02 -26.05 -4.20
CA ILE A 361 -1.75 -27.47 -4.07
C ILE A 361 -3.08 -28.14 -3.72
N GLY A 362 -3.57 -29.02 -4.60
CA GLY A 362 -4.58 -30.01 -4.22
C GLY A 362 -5.87 -30.08 -5.04
N SER A 363 -5.96 -29.47 -6.22
CA SER A 363 -6.99 -29.86 -7.20
C SER A 363 -6.37 -30.68 -8.32
N SER A 364 -6.04 -31.94 -8.02
CA SER A 364 -6.06 -32.97 -9.05
C SER A 364 -7.52 -33.16 -9.45
N VAL A 365 -7.84 -32.85 -10.71
CA VAL A 365 -8.94 -33.56 -11.39
C VAL A 365 -8.43 -34.94 -11.74
#